data_AF-A0A7W1CVT7-F1
#
_entry.id   AF-A0A7W1CVT7-F1
#
_cell.length_a   1.000
_cell.length_b   1.000
_cell.length_c   1.000
_cell.angle_alpha   90.00
_cell.angle_beta   90.00
_cell.angle_gamma   90.00
#
_symmetry.space_group_name_H-M   'P 1'
#
loop_
_entity.id
_entity.type
_entity.pdbx_description
1 polymer ?
#
loop_
_entity_poly.entity_id
_entity_poly.type
_entity_poly.pdbx_seq_one_letter_code
_entity_poly.pdbx_strand_id
1 'polypeptide(L)' 'MGVSVFATREAARTAVFDYIEGFYNASRRHSSIGYMSPSDYERAIAEEVRVA' A
#
# COMPACT_ATOMS: atom_id res chain seq x y z
N MET A 1 24.24 -5.58 -12.68
CA MET A 1 22.95 -5.47 -11.96
C MET A 1 22.37 -6.86 -11.84
N GLY A 2 22.43 -7.48 -10.66
CA GLY A 2 21.92 -8.83 -10.46
C GLY A 2 20.41 -8.80 -10.31
N VAL A 3 19.69 -9.58 -11.11
CA VAL A 3 18.26 -9.83 -10.88
C VAL A 3 18.19 -10.71 -9.64
N SER A 4 17.66 -10.17 -8.55
CA SER A 4 17.23 -10.97 -7.41
C SER A 4 15.96 -11.72 -7.82
N VAL A 5 16.07 -13.04 -7.93
CA VAL A 5 14.94 -13.93 -8.24
C VAL A 5 14.49 -14.58 -6.95
N PHE A 6 13.18 -14.58 -6.69
CA PHE A 6 12.61 -15.32 -5.57
C PHE A 6 12.78 -16.82 -5.80
N ALA A 7 13.22 -17.54 -4.77
CA ALA A 7 13.44 -18.99 -4.84
C ALA A 7 12.16 -19.79 -5.12
N THR A 8 11.00 -19.26 -4.69
CA THR A 8 9.69 -19.88 -4.92
C THR A 8 8.63 -18.83 -5.25
N ARG A 9 7.52 -19.28 -5.82
CA ARG A 9 6.36 -18.42 -6.10
C ARG A 9 5.73 -17.90 -4.81
N GLU A 10 5.75 -18.71 -3.76
CA GLU A 10 5.26 -18.37 -2.42
C GLU A 10 6.09 -17.23 -1.83
N ALA A 11 7.42 -17.30 -1.93
CA ALA A 11 8.30 -16.23 -1.45
C ALA A 11 8.05 -14.91 -2.19
N ALA A 12 7.85 -14.97 -3.51
CA ALA A 12 7.48 -13.79 -4.29
C ALA A 12 6.13 -13.22 -3.84
N ARG A 13 5.13 -14.09 -3.62
CA ARG A 13 3.79 -13.68 -3.17
C ARG A 13 3.85 -13.00 -1.80
N THR A 14 4.59 -13.56 -0.86
CA THR A 14 4.76 -12.95 0.47
C THR A 14 5.44 -11.59 0.37
N ALA A 15 6.54 -11.48 -0.38
CA ALA A 15 7.23 -10.20 -0.55
C ALA A 15 6.34 -9.12 -1.20
N VAL A 16 5.53 -9.50 -2.19
CA VAL A 16 4.56 -8.59 -2.82
C VAL A 16 3.48 -8.18 -1.81
N PHE A 17 2.94 -9.13 -1.03
CA PHE A 17 1.95 -8.84 -0.01
C PHE A 17 2.49 -7.89 1.06
N ASP A 18 3.68 -8.16 1.59
CA ASP A 18 4.34 -7.32 2.60
C ASP A 18 4.59 -5.91 2.06
N TYR A 19 4.99 -5.79 0.79
CA TYR A 19 5.14 -4.50 0.15
C TYR A 19 3.81 -3.76 0.03
N ILE A 20 2.74 -4.42 -0.43
CA ILE A 20 1.44 -3.80 -0.66
C ILE A 20 0.79 -3.41 0.66
N GLU A 21 0.59 -4.37 1.57
CA GLU A 21 -0.18 -4.13 2.80
C GLU A 21 0.68 -3.55 3.93
N GLY A 22 1.93 -3.99 4.04
CA GLY A 22 2.82 -3.54 5.11
C GLY A 22 3.36 -2.13 4.88
N PHE A 23 3.64 -1.76 3.63
CA PHE A 23 4.27 -0.47 3.32
C PHE A 23 3.42 0.43 2.42
N TYR A 24 2.98 -0.05 1.27
CA TYR A 24 2.37 0.80 0.25
C TYR A 24 1.04 1.38 0.72
N ASN A 25 0.07 0.53 1.04
CA ASN A 25 -1.25 0.93 1.48
C ASN A 25 -1.19 1.64 2.84
N ALA A 26 -0.41 1.10 3.78
CA ALA A 26 -0.34 1.60 5.15
C ALA A 26 0.42 2.94 5.28
N SER A 27 1.55 3.10 4.59
CA SER A 27 2.53 4.15 4.93
C SER A 27 2.98 5.02 3.76
N ARG A 28 2.92 4.54 2.51
CA ARG A 28 3.47 5.29 1.38
C ARG A 28 2.63 6.53 1.09
N ARG A 29 3.24 7.71 1.20
CA ARG A 29 2.56 8.99 0.94
C ARG A 29 2.57 9.35 -0.54
N HIS A 30 1.45 9.88 -1.01
CA HIS A 30 1.26 10.30 -2.40
C HIS A 30 0.86 11.78 -2.49
N SER A 31 1.61 12.58 -3.27
CA SER A 31 1.35 14.01 -3.41
C SER A 31 -0.01 14.32 -4.06
N SER A 32 -0.52 13.43 -4.91
CA SER A 32 -1.83 13.57 -5.56
C SER A 32 -3.02 13.45 -4.60
N ILE A 33 -2.82 12.88 -3.40
CA ILE A 33 -3.85 12.72 -2.37
C ILE A 33 -3.43 13.44 -1.07
N GLY A 34 -2.84 14.62 -1.21
CA GLY A 34 -2.52 15.47 -0.05
C GLY A 34 -1.45 14.88 0.87
N TYR A 35 -0.53 14.06 0.32
CA TYR A 35 0.50 13.36 1.09
C TYR A 35 -0.05 12.38 2.13
N MET A 36 -1.27 11.86 1.94
CA MET A 36 -1.81 10.75 2.71
C MET A 36 -1.32 9.41 2.16
N SER A 37 -1.36 8.36 2.99
CA SER A 37 -1.29 6.99 2.50
C SER A 37 -2.63 6.61 1.82
N PRO A 38 -2.63 5.62 0.92
CA PRO A 38 -3.87 5.15 0.30
C PRO A 38 -4.93 4.76 1.33
N SER A 39 -4.56 4.01 2.37
CA SER A 39 -5.50 3.59 3.42
C SER A 39 -6.02 4.75 4.27
N ASP A 40 -5.18 5.75 4.56
CA ASP A 40 -5.62 6.94 5.29
C ASP A 40 -6.59 7.78 4.46
N TYR A 41 -6.30 7.93 3.17
CA TYR A 41 -7.16 8.65 2.24
C TYR A 41 -8.54 7.97 2.10
N GLU A 42 -8.57 6.65 1.88
CA GLU A 42 -9.82 5.89 1.82
C GLU A 42 -10.63 6.00 3.12
N ARG A 43 -9.97 5.97 4.28
CA ARG A 43 -10.64 6.16 5.59
C ARG A 43 -11.26 7.54 5.71
N ALA A 44 -10.53 8.60 5.33
CA ALA A 44 -11.03 9.97 5.36
C ALA A 44 -12.26 10.15 4.45
N ILE A 45 -12.20 9.62 3.23
CA ILE A 45 -13.33 9.64 2.28
C ILE A 45 -14.53 8.87 2.85
N ALA A 46 -14.30 7.70 3.44
CA ALA A 46 -15.36 6.91 4.04
C ALA A 46 -15.98 7.60 5.26
N GLU A 47 -15.22 8.39 6.03
CA GLU A 47 -15.76 9.22 7.12
C GLU A 47 -16.59 10.39 6.57
N GLU A 48 -16.12 11.08 5.52
CA GLU A 48 -16.85 12.17 4.88
C GLU A 48 -18.22 11.70 4.36
N VAL A 49 -18.27 10.56 3.68
CA VAL A 49 -19.52 9.95 3.17
C VAL A 49 -20.47 9.57 4.31
N ARG A 50 -19.97 9.20 5.49
CA ARG A 50 -20.82 8.84 6.64
C ARG A 50 -21.42 10.06 7.35
N VAL A 51 -20.82 11.24 7.20
CA VAL A 51 -21.25 12.49 7.84
C VAL A 51 -22.22 13.28 6.95
N ALA A 52 -22.23 13.01 5.65
CA ALA A 52 -23.17 13.55 4.67
C ALA A 52 -24.54 12.84 4.68
#